data_AF-A0A847VIE7-F1
#
_entry.id   AF-A0A847VIE7-F1
#
_cell.length_a   1.000
_cell.length_b   1.000
_cell.length_c   1.000
_cell.angle_alpha   90.00
_cell.angle_beta   90.00
_cell.angle_gamma   90.00
#
_symmetry.space_group_name_H-M   'P 1'
#
loop_
_entity.id
_entity.type
_entity.pdbx_description
1 polymer ?
#
loop_
_entity_poly.entity_id
_entity_poly.type
_entity_poly.pdbx_seq_one_letter_code
_entity_poly.pdbx_strand_id
1 'polypeptide(L)'
;MSTPGAAELALKQGDALQALRLLTEQVRGRPQDARLRVFMFQLLAVLGQWERALNQLQVALELDAGMLPMVQTYREAIACETLRLEVFAGRRAPMLFGEPQAWVALLIEALSREGSGDAAAARALRAQALEQAPPSAGQITLGDDAAQPFAWIADADARLGPTLEAVING
;
A
#
# COMPACT_ATOMS: atom_id res chain seq x y z
N MET A 1 9.80 19.06 -22.30
CA MET A 1 9.20 18.65 -21.02
C MET A 1 8.19 19.71 -20.62
N SER A 2 6.95 19.32 -20.38
CA SER A 2 5.89 20.24 -19.95
C SER A 2 6.23 20.83 -18.58
N THR A 3 6.04 22.14 -18.39
CA THR A 3 6.21 22.79 -17.09
C THR A 3 5.23 22.18 -16.07
N PRO A 4 5.68 21.76 -14.87
CA PRO A 4 4.78 21.16 -13.89
C PRO A 4 3.67 22.12 -13.48
N GLY A 5 2.43 21.64 -13.43
CA GLY A 5 1.29 22.43 -12.97
C GLY A 5 1.40 22.80 -11.49
N ALA A 6 0.66 23.82 -11.02
CA ALA A 6 0.72 24.27 -9.63
C ALA A 6 0.43 23.16 -8.61
N ALA A 7 -0.49 22.24 -8.94
CA ALA A 7 -0.79 21.07 -8.10
C ALA A 7 0.38 20.08 -8.02
N GLU A 8 1.10 19.85 -9.13
CA GLU A 8 2.29 19.00 -9.15
C GLU A 8 3.43 19.62 -8.35
N LEU A 9 3.60 20.94 -8.42
CA LEU A 9 4.62 21.64 -7.64
C LEU A 9 4.34 21.54 -6.13
N ALA A 10 3.09 21.74 -5.71
CA ALA A 10 2.69 21.56 -4.31
C ALA A 10 2.95 20.13 -3.82
N LEU A 11 2.63 19.13 -4.64
CA LEU A 11 2.92 17.72 -4.31
C LEU A 11 4.42 17.46 -4.17
N LYS A 12 5.25 18.00 -5.10
CA LYS A 12 6.72 17.89 -5.03
C LYS A 12 7.30 18.55 -3.78
N GLN A 13 6.62 19.56 -3.23
CA GLN A 13 7.00 20.23 -1.99
C GLN A 13 6.49 19.48 -0.74
N GLY A 14 5.82 18.34 -0.91
CA GLY A 14 5.27 17.55 0.19
C GLY A 14 3.90 18.02 0.70
N ASP A 15 3.28 19.01 0.07
CA ASP A 15 1.97 19.53 0.46
C ASP A 15 0.84 18.89 -0.37
N ALA A 16 0.49 17.65 0.00
CA ALA A 16 -0.56 16.89 -0.66
C ALA A 16 -1.96 17.52 -0.52
N LEU A 17 -2.21 18.26 0.58
CA LEU A 17 -3.50 18.93 0.81
C LEU A 17 -3.66 20.15 -0.11
N GLN A 18 -2.63 20.98 -0.22
CA GLN A 18 -2.64 22.10 -1.15
C GLN A 18 -2.66 21.61 -2.60
N ALA A 19 -1.93 20.53 -2.92
CA ALA A 19 -2.00 19.88 -4.22
C ALA A 19 -3.45 19.48 -4.56
N LEU A 20 -4.18 18.88 -3.60
CA LEU A 20 -5.57 18.44 -3.81
C LEU A 20 -6.49 19.63 -4.05
N ARG A 21 -6.29 20.73 -3.32
CA ARG A 21 -7.09 21.95 -3.47
C ARG A 21 -6.89 22.56 -4.87
N LEU A 22 -5.64 22.73 -5.29
CA LEU A 22 -5.29 23.24 -6.62
C LEU A 22 -5.77 22.32 -7.75
N LEU A 23 -5.64 21.00 -7.57
CA LEU A 23 -6.10 20.03 -8.56
C LEU A 23 -7.63 20.03 -8.68
N THR A 24 -8.35 20.19 -7.58
CA THR A 24 -9.82 20.33 -7.60
C THR A 24 -10.24 21.54 -8.44
N GLU A 25 -9.57 22.68 -8.31
CA GLU A 25 -9.82 23.87 -9.13
C GLU A 25 -9.53 23.60 -10.63
N GLN A 26 -8.43 22.91 -10.93
CA GLN A 26 -8.08 22.55 -12.32
C GLN A 26 -9.11 21.61 -12.96
N VAL A 27 -9.58 20.60 -12.21
CA VAL A 27 -10.62 19.67 -12.66
C VAL A 27 -11.93 20.40 -12.93
N ARG A 28 -12.31 21.38 -12.08
CA ARG A 28 -13.50 22.22 -12.32
C ARG A 28 -13.38 23.04 -13.61
N GLY A 29 -12.20 23.55 -13.92
CA GLY A 29 -11.94 24.29 -15.17
C GLY A 29 -11.87 23.40 -16.42
N ARG A 30 -11.54 22.11 -16.25
CA ARG A 30 -11.36 21.14 -17.35
C ARG A 30 -12.02 19.79 -16.99
N PRO A 31 -13.36 19.74 -16.85
CA PRO A 31 -14.04 18.58 -16.29
C PRO A 31 -13.94 17.32 -17.17
N GLN A 32 -13.71 17.51 -18.48
CA GLN A 32 -13.57 16.46 -19.50
C GLN A 32 -12.12 15.97 -19.68
N ASP A 33 -11.16 16.50 -18.91
CA ASP A 33 -9.77 16.06 -18.99
C ASP A 33 -9.56 14.82 -18.11
N ALA A 34 -9.57 13.64 -18.73
CA ALA A 34 -9.39 12.36 -18.05
C ALA A 34 -8.06 12.27 -17.29
N ARG A 35 -7.00 12.95 -17.75
CA ARG A 35 -5.69 12.92 -17.08
C ARG A 35 -5.73 13.60 -15.71
N LEU A 36 -6.51 14.67 -15.58
CA LEU A 36 -6.72 15.32 -14.29
C LEU A 36 -7.51 14.43 -13.32
N ARG A 37 -8.43 13.59 -13.83
CA ARG A 37 -9.15 12.60 -13.02
C ARG A 37 -8.21 11.52 -12.49
N VAL A 38 -7.30 11.03 -13.35
CA VAL A 38 -6.26 10.07 -12.93
C VAL A 38 -5.36 10.67 -11.85
N PHE A 39 -4.87 11.90 -12.05
CA PHE A 39 -4.06 12.56 -11.03
C PHE A 39 -4.84 12.74 -9.71
N MET A 40 -6.12 13.11 -9.80
CA MET A 40 -6.95 13.31 -8.61
C MET A 40 -7.23 12.00 -7.89
N PHE A 41 -7.46 10.89 -8.61
CA PHE A 41 -7.54 9.55 -8.04
C PHE A 41 -6.26 9.21 -7.25
N GLN A 42 -5.08 9.35 -7.87
CA GLN A 42 -3.80 8.99 -7.25
C GLN A 42 -3.55 9.81 -5.98
N LEU A 43 -3.83 11.12 -6.03
CA LEU A 43 -3.64 12.00 -4.87
C LEU A 43 -4.64 11.68 -3.74
N LEU A 44 -5.87 11.33 -4.06
CA LEU A 44 -6.85 10.89 -3.06
C LEU A 44 -6.44 9.56 -2.42
N ALA A 45 -5.86 8.64 -3.19
CA ALA A 45 -5.31 7.38 -2.66
C ALA A 45 -4.13 7.63 -1.70
N VAL A 46 -3.21 8.53 -2.05
CA VAL A 46 -2.11 8.95 -1.15
C VAL A 46 -2.64 9.55 0.16
N LEU A 47 -3.76 10.28 0.10
CA LEU A 47 -4.41 10.89 1.26
C LEU A 47 -5.35 9.93 2.02
N GLY A 48 -5.43 8.65 1.63
CA GLY A 48 -6.30 7.67 2.28
C GLY A 48 -7.80 7.87 2.04
N GLN A 49 -8.19 8.64 1.03
CA GLN A 49 -9.59 8.98 0.74
C GLN A 49 -10.18 8.00 -0.30
N TRP A 50 -10.32 6.74 0.11
CA TRP A 50 -10.61 5.59 -0.76
C TRP A 50 -11.87 5.71 -1.60
N GLU A 51 -13.01 6.05 -1.00
CA GLU A 51 -14.29 6.19 -1.71
C GLU A 51 -14.22 7.29 -2.77
N ARG A 52 -13.60 8.42 -2.43
CA ARG A 52 -13.40 9.53 -3.37
C ARG A 52 -12.44 9.13 -4.50
N ALA A 53 -11.41 8.34 -4.21
CA ALA A 53 -10.46 7.84 -5.20
C ALA A 53 -11.14 6.90 -6.21
N LEU A 54 -11.97 5.95 -5.73
CA LEU A 54 -12.77 5.06 -6.57
C LEU A 54 -13.73 5.83 -7.47
N ASN A 55 -14.37 6.89 -6.96
CA ASN A 55 -15.24 7.74 -7.75
C ASN A 55 -14.47 8.44 -8.89
N GLN A 56 -13.24 8.92 -8.64
CA GLN A 56 -12.43 9.53 -9.71
C GLN A 56 -11.95 8.51 -10.75
N LEU A 57 -11.63 7.28 -10.35
CA LEU A 57 -11.34 6.18 -11.31
C LEU A 57 -12.53 5.90 -12.23
N GLN A 58 -13.73 5.86 -11.67
CA GLN A 58 -14.96 5.65 -12.44
C GLN A 58 -15.19 6.78 -13.44
N VAL A 59 -15.04 8.05 -13.02
CA VAL A 59 -15.15 9.19 -13.94
C VAL A 59 -14.06 9.15 -15.01
N ALA A 60 -12.84 8.75 -14.67
CA ALA A 60 -11.75 8.62 -15.64
C ALA A 60 -12.10 7.59 -16.74
N LEU A 61 -12.71 6.46 -16.36
CA LEU A 61 -13.21 5.44 -17.29
C LEU A 61 -14.31 5.97 -18.22
N GLU A 62 -15.23 6.76 -17.68
CA GLU A 62 -16.33 7.36 -18.45
C GLU A 62 -15.83 8.36 -19.49
N LEU A 63 -14.74 9.07 -19.19
CA LEU A 63 -14.10 10.01 -20.12
C LEU A 63 -13.19 9.33 -21.14
N ASP A 64 -12.59 8.19 -20.78
CA ASP A 64 -11.69 7.44 -21.64
C ASP A 64 -11.80 5.93 -21.35
N ALA A 65 -12.50 5.22 -22.25
CA ALA A 65 -12.69 3.78 -22.17
C ALA A 65 -11.36 2.98 -22.20
N GLY A 66 -10.29 3.57 -22.73
CA GLY A 66 -8.94 2.97 -22.71
C GLY A 66 -8.36 2.80 -21.31
N MET A 67 -8.94 3.45 -20.29
CA MET A 67 -8.51 3.35 -18.89
C MET A 67 -9.02 2.10 -18.17
N LEU A 68 -9.85 1.25 -18.81
CA LEU A 68 -10.46 0.08 -18.18
C LEU A 68 -9.45 -0.83 -17.43
N PRO A 69 -8.28 -1.21 -18.01
CA PRO A 69 -7.33 -2.08 -17.30
C PRO A 69 -6.77 -1.45 -16.02
N MET A 70 -6.51 -0.13 -16.05
CA MET A 70 -6.06 0.63 -14.89
C MET A 70 -7.14 0.65 -13.81
N VAL A 71 -8.38 0.91 -14.19
CA VAL A 71 -9.52 1.00 -13.27
C VAL A 71 -9.79 -0.34 -12.59
N GLN A 72 -9.70 -1.45 -13.31
CA GLN A 72 -9.83 -2.80 -12.73
C GLN A 72 -8.73 -3.05 -11.70
N THR A 73 -7.46 -2.84 -12.08
CA THR A 73 -6.30 -3.07 -11.20
C THR A 73 -6.38 -2.25 -9.91
N TYR A 74 -6.65 -0.95 -10.00
CA TYR A 74 -6.65 -0.08 -8.82
C TYR A 74 -7.90 -0.23 -7.96
N ARG A 75 -9.03 -0.68 -8.50
CA ARG A 75 -10.21 -1.02 -7.70
C ARG A 75 -9.89 -2.17 -6.75
N GLU A 76 -9.23 -3.21 -7.25
CA GLU A 76 -8.78 -4.34 -6.44
C GLU A 76 -7.73 -3.91 -5.41
N ALA A 77 -6.72 -3.13 -5.81
CA ALA A 77 -5.70 -2.63 -4.89
C ALA A 77 -6.31 -1.80 -3.73
N ILE A 78 -7.31 -0.95 -4.00
CA ILE A 78 -8.02 -0.18 -2.96
C ILE A 78 -8.85 -1.09 -2.06
N ALA A 79 -9.43 -2.18 -2.59
CA ALA A 79 -10.12 -3.17 -1.76
C ALA A 79 -9.13 -3.90 -0.84
N CYS A 80 -7.96 -4.28 -1.35
CA CYS A 80 -6.88 -4.90 -0.57
C CYS A 80 -6.36 -3.99 0.55
N GLU A 81 -6.35 -2.67 0.35
CA GLU A 81 -6.03 -1.71 1.42
C GLU A 81 -6.99 -1.83 2.61
N THR A 82 -8.29 -1.93 2.33
CA THR A 82 -9.31 -2.09 3.37
C THR A 82 -9.10 -3.41 4.12
N LEU A 83 -8.78 -4.49 3.41
CA LEU A 83 -8.42 -5.76 4.03
C LEU A 83 -7.14 -5.63 4.88
N ARG A 84 -6.11 -4.94 4.38
CA ARG A 84 -4.85 -4.73 5.10
C ARG A 84 -5.08 -4.02 6.44
N LEU A 85 -5.93 -2.99 6.45
CA LEU A 85 -6.33 -2.30 7.70
C LEU A 85 -7.01 -3.23 8.70
N GLU A 86 -7.89 -4.13 8.24
CA GLU A 86 -8.54 -5.14 9.10
C GLU A 86 -7.54 -6.17 9.66
N VAL A 87 -6.56 -6.57 8.84
CA VAL A 87 -5.51 -7.52 9.24
C VAL A 87 -4.63 -6.92 10.32
N PHE A 88 -4.10 -5.71 10.10
CA PHE A 88 -3.25 -5.06 11.10
C PHE A 88 -3.99 -4.63 12.36
N ALA A 89 -5.31 -4.47 12.28
CA ALA A 89 -6.15 -4.26 13.47
C ALA A 89 -6.50 -5.56 14.21
N GLY A 90 -5.98 -6.71 13.78
CA GLY A 90 -6.23 -8.01 14.40
C GLY A 90 -7.65 -8.55 14.19
N ARG A 91 -8.44 -7.98 13.26
CA ARG A 91 -9.83 -8.37 13.02
C ARG A 91 -9.99 -9.45 11.95
N ARG A 92 -8.99 -9.62 11.09
CA ARG A 92 -8.95 -10.64 10.03
C ARG A 92 -7.55 -11.24 9.90
N ALA A 93 -7.47 -12.48 9.47
CA ALA A 93 -6.21 -13.09 9.04
C ALA A 93 -5.95 -12.77 7.55
N PRO A 94 -4.69 -12.58 7.14
CA PRO A 94 -4.35 -12.46 5.72
C PRO A 94 -4.44 -13.82 5.02
N MET A 95 -4.57 -13.80 3.69
CA MET A 95 -4.34 -15.00 2.88
C MET A 95 -2.83 -15.28 2.83
N LEU A 96 -2.44 -16.53 3.03
CA LEU A 96 -1.04 -16.95 2.91
C LEU A 96 -0.79 -17.56 1.53
N PHE A 97 0.32 -17.16 0.90
CA PHE A 97 0.77 -17.73 -0.35
C PHE A 97 1.73 -18.90 -0.06
N GLY A 98 1.33 -20.11 -0.43
CA GLY A 98 2.07 -21.34 -0.15
C GLY A 98 1.69 -21.99 1.19
N GLU A 99 2.55 -22.87 1.69
CA GLU A 99 2.28 -23.65 2.90
C GLU A 99 2.41 -22.80 4.17
N PRO A 100 1.43 -22.85 5.10
CA PRO A 100 1.51 -22.13 6.37
C PRO A 100 2.69 -22.61 7.21
N GLN A 101 3.66 -21.74 7.44
CA GLN A 101 4.75 -21.99 8.38
C GLN A 101 4.36 -21.57 9.79
N ALA A 102 4.76 -22.36 10.80
CA ALA A 102 4.36 -22.13 12.19
C ALA A 102 4.71 -20.72 12.69
N TRP A 103 5.88 -20.18 12.32
CA TRP A 103 6.29 -18.83 12.70
C TRP A 103 5.41 -17.73 12.09
N VAL A 104 4.84 -17.94 10.90
CA VAL A 104 3.90 -16.98 10.28
C VAL A 104 2.58 -16.96 11.06
N ALA A 105 2.09 -18.12 11.50
CA ALA A 105 0.89 -18.20 12.33
C ALA A 105 1.05 -17.43 13.66
N LEU A 106 2.25 -17.45 14.25
CA LEU A 106 2.56 -16.66 15.44
C LEU A 106 2.51 -15.14 15.19
N LEU A 107 2.95 -14.66 14.02
CA LEU A 107 2.83 -13.23 13.65
C LEU A 107 1.36 -12.82 13.48
N ILE A 108 0.54 -13.65 12.85
CA ILE A 108 -0.90 -13.40 12.69
C ILE A 108 -1.60 -13.38 14.05
N GLU A 109 -1.31 -14.36 14.91
CA GLU A 109 -1.88 -14.40 16.26
C GLU A 109 -1.42 -13.18 17.08
N ALA A 110 -0.19 -12.70 16.91
CA ALA A 110 0.26 -11.48 17.56
C ALA A 110 -0.57 -10.25 17.17
N LEU A 111 -0.98 -10.12 15.90
CA LEU A 111 -1.89 -9.05 15.47
C LEU A 111 -3.26 -9.17 16.15
N SER A 112 -3.80 -10.39 16.24
CA SER A 112 -5.07 -10.66 16.94
C SER A 112 -5.01 -10.26 18.43
N ARG A 113 -3.92 -10.64 19.12
CA ARG A 113 -3.68 -10.26 20.53
C ARG A 113 -3.56 -8.76 20.72
N GLU A 114 -2.82 -8.09 19.83
CA GLU A 114 -2.66 -6.63 19.88
C GLU A 114 -3.99 -5.92 19.64
N GLY A 115 -4.78 -6.35 18.65
CA GLY A 115 -6.12 -5.83 18.37
C GLY A 115 -7.12 -6.04 19.52
N SER A 116 -6.89 -7.07 20.35
CA SER A 116 -7.67 -7.36 21.55
C SER A 116 -7.17 -6.64 22.81
N GLY A 117 -6.11 -5.83 22.69
CA GLY A 117 -5.53 -5.05 23.79
C GLY A 117 -4.45 -5.79 24.62
N ASP A 118 -4.07 -7.01 24.26
CA ASP A 118 -3.02 -7.78 24.94
C ASP A 118 -1.66 -7.59 24.25
N ALA A 119 -1.10 -6.39 24.43
CA ALA A 119 0.18 -6.02 23.83
C ALA A 119 1.36 -6.85 24.36
N ALA A 120 1.27 -7.39 25.58
CA ALA A 120 2.31 -8.21 26.17
C ALA A 120 2.39 -9.59 25.49
N ALA A 121 1.25 -10.26 25.32
CA ALA A 121 1.18 -11.51 24.57
C ALA A 121 1.58 -11.33 23.10
N ALA A 122 1.11 -10.25 22.46
CA ALA A 122 1.49 -9.92 21.08
C ALA A 122 3.02 -9.80 20.91
N ARG A 123 3.69 -9.10 21.84
CA ARG A 123 5.16 -8.96 21.81
C ARG A 123 5.88 -10.31 21.98
N ALA A 124 5.42 -11.14 22.91
CA ALA A 124 6.02 -12.46 23.14
C ALA A 124 5.89 -13.36 21.90
N LEU A 125 4.71 -13.37 21.28
CA LEU A 125 4.45 -14.12 20.05
C LEU A 125 5.33 -13.64 18.88
N ARG A 126 5.51 -12.32 18.70
CA ARG A 126 6.42 -11.78 17.69
C ARG A 126 7.87 -12.21 17.92
N ALA A 127 8.35 -12.12 19.16
CA ALA A 127 9.71 -12.53 19.49
C ALA A 127 9.92 -14.03 19.16
N GLN A 128 8.97 -14.87 19.55
CA GLN A 128 8.99 -16.30 19.24
C GLN A 128 8.93 -16.56 17.73
N ALA A 129 8.10 -15.85 16.99
CA ALA A 129 8.01 -15.97 15.54
C ALA A 129 9.34 -15.64 14.86
N LEU A 130 9.98 -14.53 15.25
CA LEU A 130 11.24 -14.09 14.65
C LEU A 130 12.41 -15.00 15.00
N GLU A 131 12.40 -15.62 16.18
CA GLU A 131 13.40 -16.64 16.56
C GLU A 131 13.23 -17.95 15.76
N GLN A 132 11.99 -18.31 15.40
CA GLN A 132 11.68 -19.50 14.63
C GLN A 132 11.82 -19.31 13.11
N ALA A 133 11.79 -18.07 12.63
CA ALA A 133 11.88 -17.78 11.21
C ALA A 133 13.26 -18.17 10.67
N PRO A 134 13.34 -19.01 9.62
CA PRO A 134 14.62 -19.39 9.05
C PRO A 134 15.29 -18.18 8.37
N PRO A 135 16.61 -18.00 8.49
CA PRO A 135 17.31 -16.93 7.80
C PRO A 135 17.28 -17.16 6.29
N SER A 136 16.88 -16.13 5.55
CA SER A 136 16.95 -16.09 4.08
C SER A 136 18.15 -15.25 3.67
N ALA A 137 19.24 -15.88 3.24
CA ALA A 137 20.40 -15.20 2.69
C ALA A 137 20.19 -14.84 1.22
N GLY A 138 20.87 -13.80 0.75
CA GLY A 138 20.73 -13.32 -0.63
C GLY A 138 21.70 -12.20 -0.95
N GLN A 139 21.38 -11.46 -2.01
CA GLN A 139 22.14 -10.29 -2.43
C GLN A 139 21.18 -9.14 -2.73
N ILE A 140 21.59 -7.92 -2.39
CA ILE A 140 20.87 -6.69 -2.69
C ILE A 140 21.74 -5.76 -3.53
N THR A 141 21.14 -5.12 -4.53
CA THR A 141 21.76 -4.09 -5.36
C THR A 141 21.06 -2.77 -5.11
N LEU A 142 21.81 -1.73 -4.77
CA LEU A 142 21.28 -0.39 -4.49
C LEU A 142 21.76 0.59 -5.56
N GLY A 143 20.85 1.07 -6.41
CA GLY A 143 21.22 1.94 -7.54
C GLY A 143 22.20 1.26 -8.50
N ASP A 144 23.31 1.94 -8.79
CA ASP A 144 24.37 1.45 -9.67
C ASP A 144 25.52 0.73 -8.91
N ASP A 145 25.34 0.46 -7.61
CA ASP A 145 26.35 -0.21 -6.79
C ASP A 145 26.48 -1.71 -7.16
N ALA A 146 27.60 -2.31 -6.77
CA ALA A 146 27.78 -3.76 -6.85
C ALA A 146 26.85 -4.50 -5.89
N ALA A 147 26.44 -5.72 -6.26
CA ALA A 147 25.60 -6.57 -5.41
C ALA A 147 26.27 -6.88 -4.06
N GLN A 148 25.57 -6.59 -2.96
CA GLN A 148 26.05 -6.82 -1.59
C GLN A 148 25.35 -8.04 -0.98
N PRO A 149 26.08 -8.99 -0.38
CA PRO A 149 25.47 -10.16 0.26
C PRO A 149 24.83 -9.79 1.61
N PHE A 150 23.72 -10.47 1.94
CA PHE A 150 23.11 -10.44 3.26
C PHE A 150 22.84 -11.86 3.76
N ALA A 151 22.89 -12.05 5.08
CA ALA A 151 22.61 -13.33 5.73
C ALA A 151 21.12 -13.52 6.06
N TRP A 152 20.38 -12.42 6.22
CA TRP A 152 18.95 -12.39 6.51
C TRP A 152 18.34 -11.08 5.98
N ILE A 153 17.04 -11.07 5.75
CA ILE A 153 16.25 -9.89 5.37
C ILE A 153 14.91 -9.91 6.11
N ALA A 154 14.45 -8.74 6.54
CA ALA A 154 13.15 -8.54 7.16
C ALA A 154 12.67 -7.11 6.90
N ASP A 155 11.36 -6.90 6.97
CA ASP A 155 10.77 -5.57 7.04
C ASP A 155 11.16 -4.89 8.36
N ALA A 156 11.32 -3.56 8.34
CA ALA A 156 11.58 -2.78 9.54
C ALA A 156 10.36 -2.78 10.49
N ASP A 157 9.17 -3.00 9.96
CA ASP A 157 7.98 -3.27 10.76
C ASP A 157 8.02 -4.69 11.33
N ALA A 158 8.24 -4.78 12.65
CA ALA A 158 8.29 -6.05 13.38
C ALA A 158 6.95 -6.83 13.38
N ARG A 159 5.84 -6.20 12.95
CA ARG A 159 4.56 -6.90 12.72
C ARG A 159 4.64 -7.82 11.51
N LEU A 160 5.49 -7.50 10.53
CA LEU A 160 5.72 -8.27 9.32
C LEU A 160 6.94 -9.19 9.47
N GLY A 161 8.07 -8.68 9.96
CA GLY A 161 9.31 -9.46 10.03
C GLY A 161 9.78 -9.92 8.64
N PRO A 162 10.26 -11.17 8.46
CA PRO A 162 10.75 -11.68 7.17
C PRO A 162 9.58 -12.11 6.25
N THR A 163 8.59 -11.24 6.06
CA THR A 163 7.45 -11.43 5.15
C THR A 163 7.34 -10.27 4.17
N LEU A 164 6.58 -10.46 3.11
CA LEU A 164 6.26 -9.43 2.13
C LEU A 164 4.75 -9.41 1.88
N GLU A 165 4.15 -8.23 1.92
CA GLU A 165 2.76 -8.04 1.50
C GLU A 165 2.67 -7.97 -0.03
N ALA A 166 1.73 -8.69 -0.62
CA ALA A 166 1.54 -8.72 -2.06
C ALA A 166 0.05 -8.75 -2.44
N VAL A 167 -0.28 -8.12 -3.56
CA VAL A 167 -1.59 -8.23 -4.23
C VAL A 167 -1.36 -9.02 -5.52
N ILE A 168 -1.99 -10.19 -5.63
CA ILE A 168 -1.80 -11.11 -6.76
C ILE A 168 -3.17 -11.44 -7.34
N ASN A 169 -3.41 -11.01 -8.59
CA ASN A 169 -4.68 -11.21 -9.30
C ASN A 169 -5.92 -10.59 -8.62
N GLY A 170 -5.71 -9.51 -7.85
CA GLY A 170 -6.77 -8.80 -7.14
C GLY A 170 -7.33 -9.55 -5.94
#